data_AF-U5S541-F1
#
_entry.id   AF-U5S541-F1
#
_cell.length_a   1.000
_cell.length_b   1.000
_cell.length_c   1.000
_cell.angle_alpha   90.00
_cell.angle_beta   90.00
_cell.angle_gamma   90.00
#
_symmetry.space_group_name_H-M   'P 1'
#
loop_
_entity.id
_entity.type
_entity.pdbx_description
1 polymer ?
#
loop_
_entity_poly.entity_id
_entity_poly.type
_entity_poly.pdbx_seq_one_letter_code
_entity_poly.pdbx_strand_id
1 'polypeptide(L)'
;LNKGEKDNAITAQLSTGRWARPFIAMKAGSSDTLGTAPSQFTKLDAADKWQGTPEEAANIIRAGMSYLGSPEVHFLRIDEKTRKLFQKDSSTADLEAGNCKSIIVSLIRKDISVSRRGGGDPFGYSHRSVIGNRMIKFVTNLGYNCVSVPNPSNCAFGVLSGGAELSRIDHSCSPRFGMAIKVFNIYATDLELPEDKPIDAGITRFCHTCKVCAENCELQGDGMSALSMETEPSWD
;
A
#
# COMPACT_ATOMS: atom_id res chain seq x y z
N LEU A 1 -38.82 22.20 -3.39
CA LEU A 1 -38.21 21.07 -2.65
C LEU A 1 -36.72 21.08 -2.94
N ASN A 2 -35.94 21.46 -1.94
CA ASN A 2 -34.50 21.67 -2.07
C ASN A 2 -33.80 20.34 -2.32
N LYS A 3 -32.68 20.37 -3.05
CA LYS A 3 -31.93 19.19 -3.53
C LYS A 3 -31.67 18.14 -2.44
N GLY A 4 -31.44 18.57 -1.19
CA GLY A 4 -31.22 17.67 -0.04
C GLY A 4 -32.43 16.86 0.43
N GLU A 5 -33.66 17.26 0.11
CA GLU A 5 -34.87 16.50 0.48
C GLU A 5 -35.09 15.29 -0.44
N LYS A 6 -34.63 15.37 -1.70
CA LYS A 6 -34.75 14.28 -2.67
C LYS A 6 -33.75 13.15 -2.42
N ASP A 7 -32.54 13.47 -1.98
CA ASP A 7 -31.50 12.48 -1.69
C ASP A 7 -31.87 11.61 -0.48
N ASN A 8 -32.48 12.20 0.55
CA ASN A 8 -32.94 11.48 1.74
C ASN A 8 -34.08 10.49 1.42
N ALA A 9 -34.99 10.85 0.51
CA ALA A 9 -36.11 10.00 0.11
C ALA A 9 -35.66 8.74 -0.66
N ILE A 10 -34.62 8.85 -1.50
CA ILE A 10 -34.07 7.72 -2.25
C ILE A 10 -33.31 6.76 -1.32
N THR A 11 -32.55 7.30 -0.37
CA THR A 11 -31.78 6.51 0.59
C THR A 11 -32.70 5.69 1.52
N ALA A 12 -33.86 6.24 1.88
CA ALA A 12 -34.87 5.56 2.70
C ALA A 12 -35.60 4.41 1.97
N GLN A 13 -35.65 4.42 0.63
CA GLN A 13 -36.25 3.33 -0.15
C GLN A 13 -35.28 2.16 -0.39
N LEU A 14 -33.97 2.41 -0.38
CA LEU A 14 -32.94 1.38 -0.57
C LEU A 14 -32.71 0.50 0.67
N SER A 15 -33.18 0.93 1.86
CA SER A 15 -32.99 0.23 3.13
C SER A 15 -34.07 -0.82 3.45
N THR A 16 -35.05 -1.05 2.57
CA THR A 16 -36.23 -1.91 2.86
C THR A 16 -36.33 -3.18 2.01
N GLY A 17 -35.35 -3.47 1.14
CA GLY A 17 -35.31 -4.70 0.34
C GLY A 17 -34.80 -5.93 1.11
N ARG A 18 -35.12 -7.14 0.61
CA ARG A 18 -34.70 -8.45 1.20
C ARG A 18 -33.19 -8.66 1.35
N TRP A 19 -32.39 -7.80 0.70
CA TRP A 19 -30.92 -7.73 0.76
C TRP A 19 -30.42 -6.36 1.26
N ALA A 20 -31.25 -5.64 2.02
CA ALA A 20 -30.94 -4.30 2.50
C ALA A 20 -29.77 -4.31 3.49
N ARG A 21 -28.55 -4.20 2.97
CA ARG A 21 -27.45 -3.56 3.70
C ARG A 21 -27.66 -2.06 3.52
N PRO A 22 -27.61 -1.24 4.57
CA PRO A 22 -27.73 0.20 4.42
C PRO A 22 -26.70 0.66 3.39
N PHE A 23 -27.17 1.27 2.30
CA PHE A 23 -26.29 1.97 1.38
C PHE A 23 -25.80 3.20 2.12
N ILE A 24 -24.76 3.02 2.95
CA ILE A 24 -23.95 4.12 3.41
C ILE A 24 -23.25 4.59 2.14
N ALA A 25 -23.84 5.59 1.48
CA ALA A 25 -23.12 6.37 0.50
C ALA A 25 -21.77 6.68 1.16
N MET A 26 -20.68 6.19 0.57
CA MET A 26 -19.37 6.69 0.95
C MET A 26 -19.51 8.19 0.78
N LYS A 27 -19.59 8.94 1.89
CA LYS A 27 -19.30 10.36 1.84
C LYS A 27 -17.96 10.40 1.14
N ALA A 28 -17.95 10.92 -0.09
CA ALA A 28 -16.72 11.41 -0.67
C ALA A 28 -16.22 12.35 0.41
N GLY A 29 -15.21 11.90 1.16
CA GLY A 29 -14.60 12.73 2.16
C GLY A 29 -14.20 14.02 1.44
N SER A 30 -14.36 15.15 2.13
CA SER A 30 -13.85 16.41 1.64
C SER A 30 -12.41 16.21 1.17
N SER A 31 -11.97 17.06 0.26
CA SER A 31 -10.60 17.13 -0.25
C SER A 31 -9.51 17.04 0.84
N ASP A 32 -9.88 17.28 2.11
CA ASP A 32 -9.03 17.16 3.30
C ASP A 32 -8.75 15.71 3.76
N THR A 33 -9.42 14.70 3.17
CA THR A 33 -9.22 13.25 3.46
C THR A 33 -8.53 12.48 2.33
N LEU A 34 -8.02 13.19 1.31
CA LEU A 34 -7.16 12.60 0.29
C LEU A 34 -5.77 12.22 0.83
N GLY A 35 -5.42 12.65 2.05
CA GLY A 35 -4.30 12.15 2.84
C GLY A 35 -4.80 11.17 3.90
N THR A 36 -4.12 10.03 4.04
CA THR A 36 -4.36 8.94 5.02
C THR A 36 -5.71 8.21 4.88
N ALA A 37 -5.66 6.95 4.41
CA ALA A 37 -6.77 6.02 4.57
C ALA A 37 -7.03 5.82 6.08
N PRO A 38 -8.25 6.01 6.58
CA PRO A 38 -8.52 5.97 8.01
C PRO A 38 -8.26 4.56 8.55
N SER A 39 -7.51 4.47 9.65
CA SER A 39 -7.45 3.28 10.49
C SER A 39 -8.86 2.80 10.84
N GLN A 40 -9.15 1.51 10.70
CA GLN A 40 -10.45 0.95 11.08
C GLN A 40 -10.28 -0.28 11.97
N PHE A 41 -11.07 -0.28 13.04
CA PHE A 41 -11.17 -1.42 13.96
C PHE A 41 -12.40 -2.24 13.59
N THR A 42 -12.27 -3.56 13.71
CA THR A 42 -13.37 -4.48 13.46
C THR A 42 -14.52 -4.23 14.44
N LYS A 43 -15.75 -4.39 13.95
CA LYS A 43 -16.98 -4.39 14.76
C LYS A 43 -17.65 -5.76 14.80
N LEU A 44 -17.03 -6.76 14.18
CA LEU A 44 -17.55 -8.11 14.13
C LEU A 44 -17.22 -8.85 15.43
N ASP A 45 -18.22 -9.58 15.93
CA ASP A 45 -18.06 -10.46 17.07
C ASP A 45 -17.17 -11.66 16.71
N ALA A 46 -16.58 -12.29 17.73
CA ALA A 46 -15.63 -13.40 17.54
C ALA A 46 -16.21 -14.56 16.69
N ALA A 47 -17.52 -14.80 16.76
CA ALA A 47 -18.20 -15.85 16.02
C ALA A 47 -18.28 -15.60 14.52
N ASP A 48 -18.29 -14.34 14.09
CA ASP A 48 -18.41 -13.94 12.67
C ASP A 48 -17.05 -13.65 12.03
N LYS A 49 -15.95 -13.75 12.79
CA LYS A 49 -14.60 -13.58 12.25
C LYS A 49 -14.27 -14.73 11.33
N TRP A 50 -13.66 -14.42 10.19
CA TRP A 50 -13.06 -15.43 9.34
C TRP A 50 -12.01 -16.22 10.14
N GLN A 51 -11.92 -17.52 9.91
CA GLN A 51 -10.99 -18.43 10.59
C GLN A 51 -10.25 -19.26 9.54
N GLY A 52 -8.97 -19.52 9.79
CA GLY A 52 -8.12 -20.34 8.94
C GLY A 52 -6.66 -20.24 9.37
N THR A 53 -5.76 -20.90 8.65
CA THR A 53 -4.33 -20.79 8.90
C THR A 53 -3.77 -19.45 8.40
N PRO A 54 -2.60 -19.00 8.88
CA PRO A 54 -1.94 -17.81 8.35
C PRO A 54 -1.71 -17.87 6.83
N GLU A 55 -1.41 -19.05 6.30
CA GLU A 55 -1.20 -19.28 4.86
C GLU A 55 -2.51 -19.14 4.06
N GLU A 56 -3.62 -19.65 4.61
CA GLU A 56 -4.94 -19.45 4.02
C GLU A 56 -5.35 -17.98 4.04
N ALA A 57 -5.07 -17.28 5.15
CA ALA A 57 -5.29 -15.85 5.29
C ALA A 57 -4.49 -15.07 4.23
N ALA A 58 -3.21 -15.38 4.08
CA ALA A 58 -2.34 -14.80 3.05
C ALA A 58 -2.91 -15.00 1.64
N ASN A 59 -3.40 -16.20 1.32
CA ASN A 59 -4.00 -16.49 0.02
C ASN A 59 -5.27 -15.67 -0.23
N ILE A 60 -6.13 -15.54 0.78
CA ILE A 60 -7.35 -14.71 0.70
C ILE A 60 -6.99 -13.24 0.52
N ILE A 61 -6.01 -12.73 1.27
CA ILE A 61 -5.57 -11.35 1.15
C ILE A 61 -4.97 -11.09 -0.24
N ARG A 62 -4.08 -11.96 -0.74
CA ARG A 62 -3.50 -11.84 -2.08
C ARG A 62 -4.59 -11.88 -3.16
N ALA A 63 -5.55 -12.80 -3.08
CA ALA A 63 -6.65 -12.91 -4.03
C ALA A 63 -7.58 -11.68 -3.98
N GLY A 64 -8.01 -11.30 -2.78
CA GLY A 64 -8.89 -10.14 -2.56
C GLY A 64 -8.23 -8.84 -3.02
N MET A 65 -6.93 -8.67 -2.74
CA MET A 65 -6.21 -7.46 -3.14
C MET A 65 -5.90 -7.39 -4.62
N SER A 66 -5.59 -8.52 -5.24
CA SER A 66 -5.43 -8.60 -6.70
C SER A 66 -6.70 -8.11 -7.40
N TYR A 67 -7.86 -8.53 -6.91
CA TYR A 67 -9.16 -8.06 -7.40
C TYR A 67 -9.42 -6.56 -7.10
N LEU A 68 -9.01 -6.07 -5.93
CA LEU A 68 -9.31 -4.71 -5.48
C LEU A 68 -8.34 -3.63 -5.98
N GLY A 69 -7.31 -4.02 -6.73
CA GLY A 69 -6.41 -3.12 -7.45
C GLY A 69 -4.96 -3.12 -6.97
N SER A 70 -4.58 -4.03 -6.07
CA SER A 70 -3.19 -4.29 -5.73
C SER A 70 -2.76 -5.69 -6.21
N PRO A 71 -2.08 -5.79 -7.36
CA PRO A 71 -1.77 -7.06 -7.99
C PRO A 71 -0.70 -7.88 -7.25
N GLU A 72 0.04 -7.26 -6.34
CA GLU A 72 1.16 -7.87 -5.63
C GLU A 72 1.20 -7.41 -4.18
N VAL A 73 1.17 -8.37 -3.26
CA VAL A 73 1.09 -8.13 -1.82
C VAL A 73 2.02 -9.08 -1.09
N HIS A 74 2.79 -8.51 -0.18
CA HIS A 74 3.77 -9.21 0.64
C HIS A 74 3.55 -8.93 2.11
N PHE A 75 4.11 -9.77 2.97
CA PHE A 75 3.82 -9.78 4.39
C PHE A 75 5.09 -9.69 5.23
N LEU A 76 5.03 -8.92 6.31
CA LEU A 76 6.09 -8.83 7.30
C LEU A 76 5.49 -8.92 8.70
N ARG A 77 6.32 -9.25 9.68
CA ARG A 77 5.93 -9.17 11.10
C ARG A 77 6.31 -7.83 11.69
N ILE A 78 5.52 -7.35 12.66
CA ILE A 78 5.87 -6.19 13.47
C ILE A 78 6.85 -6.64 14.56
N ASP A 79 8.08 -6.15 14.47
CA ASP A 79 9.19 -6.36 15.40
C ASP A 79 9.88 -5.03 15.74
N GLU A 80 10.95 -5.06 16.54
CA GLU A 80 11.67 -3.84 16.92
C GLU A 80 12.29 -3.10 15.70
N LYS A 81 12.65 -3.83 14.64
CA LYS A 81 13.34 -3.27 13.47
C LYS A 81 12.36 -2.62 12.50
N THR A 82 11.31 -3.33 12.13
CA THR A 82 10.20 -2.82 11.31
C THR A 82 9.51 -1.65 11.99
N ARG A 83 9.47 -1.61 13.33
CA ARG A 83 8.98 -0.44 14.08
C ARG A 83 9.79 0.83 13.84
N LYS A 84 11.09 0.73 13.56
CA LYS A 84 11.96 1.87 13.24
C LYS A 84 11.70 2.43 11.84
N LEU A 85 10.97 1.70 10.98
CA LEU A 85 10.62 2.12 9.62
C LEU A 85 9.30 2.91 9.58
N PHE A 86 8.60 3.01 10.71
CA PHE A 86 7.44 3.87 10.87
C PHE A 86 7.88 5.28 11.26
N GLN A 87 7.25 6.30 10.70
CA GLN A 87 7.40 7.65 11.22
C GLN A 87 6.70 7.74 12.58
N LYS A 88 7.33 8.40 13.56
CA LYS A 88 6.78 8.56 14.91
C LYS A 88 5.66 9.60 14.92
N ASP A 89 4.48 9.21 14.45
CA ASP A 89 3.28 10.07 14.42
C ASP A 89 2.08 9.42 15.15
N SER A 90 0.93 10.10 15.17
CA SER A 90 -0.27 9.71 15.91
C SER A 90 -0.84 8.33 15.53
N SER A 91 -0.53 7.79 14.35
CA SER A 91 -0.98 6.45 13.95
C SER A 91 -0.27 5.32 14.69
N THR A 92 0.90 5.59 15.29
CA THR A 92 1.59 4.57 16.08
C THR A 92 0.75 4.16 17.28
N ALA A 93 -0.11 5.07 17.78
CA ALA A 93 -1.13 4.73 18.77
C ALA A 93 -2.20 3.78 18.21
N ASP A 94 -2.62 3.94 16.94
CA ASP A 94 -3.59 3.04 16.31
C ASP A 94 -3.01 1.63 16.09
N LEU A 95 -1.71 1.54 15.77
CA LEU A 95 -0.99 0.27 15.66
C LEU A 95 -1.03 -0.51 16.97
N GLU A 96 -0.77 0.20 18.08
CA GLU A 96 -0.79 -0.36 19.43
C GLU A 96 -2.22 -0.69 19.88
N ALA A 97 -3.18 0.22 19.67
CA ALA A 97 -4.58 0.03 20.00
C ALA A 97 -5.22 -1.15 19.23
N GLY A 98 -4.80 -1.34 17.97
CA GLY A 98 -5.27 -2.45 17.14
C GLY A 98 -4.66 -3.79 17.49
N ASN A 99 -3.68 -3.85 18.39
CA ASN A 99 -2.85 -5.03 18.68
C ASN A 99 -2.30 -5.66 17.39
N CYS A 100 -1.84 -4.81 16.45
CA CYS A 100 -1.41 -5.28 15.15
C CYS A 100 -0.10 -6.07 15.28
N LYS A 101 -0.03 -7.22 14.61
CA LYS A 101 1.12 -8.14 14.61
C LYS A 101 1.75 -8.30 13.24
N SER A 102 0.95 -8.17 12.19
CA SER A 102 1.38 -8.37 10.80
C SER A 102 1.26 -7.09 10.00
N ILE A 103 2.22 -6.89 9.11
CA ILE A 103 2.30 -5.79 8.14
C ILE A 103 1.97 -6.36 6.78
N ILE A 104 1.18 -5.62 6.02
CA ILE A 104 0.82 -5.94 4.65
C ILE A 104 1.41 -4.86 3.74
N VAL A 105 2.33 -5.24 2.87
CA VAL A 105 3.04 -4.37 1.94
C VAL A 105 2.44 -4.55 0.54
N SER A 106 1.87 -3.48 0.01
CA SER A 106 1.14 -3.48 -1.27
C SER A 106 1.98 -2.84 -2.37
N LEU A 107 2.25 -3.61 -3.44
CA LEU A 107 2.98 -3.16 -4.63
C LEU A 107 1.99 -2.86 -5.75
N ILE A 108 1.84 -1.58 -6.06
CA ILE A 108 0.91 -1.10 -7.07
C ILE A 108 1.68 -0.77 -8.34
N ARG A 109 1.24 -1.34 -9.46
CA ARG A 109 1.84 -1.06 -10.77
C ARG A 109 1.44 0.34 -11.24
N LYS A 110 2.43 1.15 -11.61
CA LYS A 110 2.24 2.43 -12.30
C LYS A 110 1.80 2.19 -13.74
N ASP A 111 0.98 3.09 -14.26
CA ASP A 111 0.69 3.08 -15.69
C ASP A 111 1.95 3.44 -16.47
N ILE A 112 2.44 2.49 -17.27
CA ILE A 112 3.67 2.65 -18.04
C ILE A 112 3.49 3.62 -19.21
N SER A 113 2.28 3.80 -19.73
CA SER A 113 2.04 4.66 -20.89
C SER A 113 2.10 6.14 -20.50
N VAL A 114 1.54 6.48 -19.35
CA VAL A 114 1.57 7.81 -18.73
C VAL A 114 2.97 8.10 -18.22
N SER A 115 3.58 7.17 -17.47
CA SER A 115 4.94 7.35 -16.91
C SER A 115 6.02 7.53 -17.98
N ARG A 116 5.81 7.02 -19.20
CA ARG A 116 6.74 7.21 -20.33
C ARG A 116 6.71 8.60 -20.94
N ARG A 117 5.62 9.36 -20.73
CA ARG A 117 5.37 10.65 -21.42
C ARG A 117 5.45 11.86 -20.49
N GLY A 118 5.65 11.66 -19.19
CA GLY A 118 5.83 12.73 -18.21
C GLY A 118 6.36 12.22 -16.88
N GLY A 119 7.00 13.09 -16.10
CA GLY A 119 7.61 12.79 -14.80
C GLY A 119 6.61 12.62 -13.64
N GLY A 120 5.30 12.58 -13.92
CA GLY A 120 4.24 12.49 -12.92
C GLY A 120 3.55 11.13 -12.88
N ASP A 121 3.17 10.69 -11.68
CA ASP A 121 2.28 9.54 -11.46
C ASP A 121 0.95 10.01 -10.85
N PRO A 122 0.10 10.71 -11.61
CA PRO A 122 -1.17 11.21 -11.09
C PRO A 122 -2.07 10.04 -10.66
N PHE A 123 -2.01 8.91 -11.38
CA PHE A 123 -2.85 7.75 -11.09
C PHE A 123 -2.43 7.02 -9.82
N GLY A 124 -1.14 6.90 -9.51
CA GLY A 124 -0.68 6.24 -8.29
C GLY A 124 -1.21 6.92 -7.04
N TYR A 125 -1.09 8.25 -6.94
CA TYR A 125 -1.60 8.99 -5.77
C TYR A 125 -3.12 9.10 -5.75
N SER A 126 -3.79 9.29 -6.88
CA SER A 126 -5.26 9.32 -6.91
C SER A 126 -5.89 7.96 -6.57
N HIS A 127 -5.28 6.85 -7.00
CA HIS A 127 -5.75 5.51 -6.66
C HIS A 127 -5.35 5.07 -5.25
N ARG A 128 -4.33 5.70 -4.64
CA ARG A 128 -3.85 5.36 -3.30
C ARG A 128 -4.99 5.26 -2.30
N SER A 129 -5.81 6.31 -2.21
CA SER A 129 -6.89 6.41 -1.23
C SER A 129 -8.02 5.41 -1.54
N VAL A 130 -8.26 5.11 -2.81
CA VAL A 130 -9.26 4.11 -3.23
C VAL A 130 -8.82 2.70 -2.82
N ILE A 131 -7.59 2.31 -3.16
CA ILE A 131 -7.03 0.99 -2.82
C ILE A 131 -6.85 0.87 -1.29
N GLY A 132 -6.39 1.95 -0.65
CA GLY A 132 -6.32 2.12 0.81
C GLY A 132 -7.62 1.73 1.51
N ASN A 133 -8.70 2.41 1.14
CA ASN A 133 -10.02 2.18 1.72
C ASN A 133 -10.56 0.78 1.44
N ARG A 134 -10.31 0.23 0.25
CA ARG A 134 -10.75 -1.13 -0.11
C ARG A 134 -10.06 -2.18 0.74
N MET A 135 -8.75 -2.05 0.94
CA MET A 135 -7.96 -3.00 1.73
C MET A 135 -8.39 -3.00 3.19
N ILE A 136 -8.42 -1.82 3.82
CA ILE A 136 -8.81 -1.69 5.23
C ILE A 136 -10.23 -2.26 5.46
N LYS A 137 -11.17 -1.95 4.56
CA LYS A 137 -12.53 -2.50 4.63
C LYS A 137 -12.58 -4.01 4.39
N PHE A 138 -11.72 -4.54 3.52
CA PHE A 138 -11.68 -5.97 3.27
C PHE A 138 -11.26 -6.72 4.54
N VAL A 139 -10.16 -6.31 5.17
CA VAL A 139 -9.64 -6.95 6.40
C VAL A 139 -10.60 -6.75 7.59
N THR A 140 -11.17 -5.57 7.75
CA THR A 140 -12.16 -5.34 8.82
C THR A 140 -13.45 -6.13 8.63
N ASN A 141 -13.88 -6.38 7.39
CA ASN A 141 -15.01 -7.27 7.11
C ASN A 141 -14.65 -8.76 7.24
N LEU A 142 -13.36 -9.13 7.29
CA LEU A 142 -12.93 -10.46 7.74
C LEU A 142 -12.95 -10.60 9.26
N GLY A 143 -13.15 -9.50 10.00
CA GLY A 143 -13.24 -9.50 11.45
C GLY A 143 -11.97 -9.09 12.18
N TYR A 144 -11.01 -8.50 11.47
CA TYR A 144 -9.69 -8.12 11.99
C TYR A 144 -9.47 -6.61 11.89
N ASN A 145 -8.80 -6.03 12.87
CA ASN A 145 -8.36 -4.64 12.84
C ASN A 145 -7.40 -4.43 11.67
N CYS A 146 -7.53 -3.29 10.98
CA CYS A 146 -6.61 -2.93 9.92
C CYS A 146 -6.38 -1.43 9.91
N VAL A 147 -5.12 -1.04 10.07
CA VAL A 147 -4.73 0.36 10.17
C VAL A 147 -3.75 0.69 9.06
N SER A 148 -3.91 1.88 8.47
CA SER A 148 -2.91 2.37 7.52
C SER A 148 -1.68 2.79 8.30
N VAL A 149 -0.51 2.39 7.82
CA VAL A 149 0.74 2.94 8.30
C VAL A 149 0.98 4.27 7.57
N PRO A 150 1.03 5.43 8.25
CA PRO A 150 1.36 6.69 7.63
C PRO A 150 2.86 6.82 7.40
N ASN A 151 3.17 7.55 6.34
CA ASN A 151 4.53 7.89 5.90
C ASN A 151 5.57 6.79 6.16
N PRO A 152 5.30 5.53 5.75
CA PRO A 152 6.24 4.48 5.98
C PRO A 152 7.50 4.69 5.12
N SER A 153 8.62 4.10 5.53
CA SER A 153 9.78 3.95 4.64
C SER A 153 9.46 2.96 3.51
N ASN A 154 8.79 3.47 2.48
CA ASN A 154 8.26 2.74 1.33
C ASN A 154 9.27 1.74 0.74
N CYS A 155 10.47 2.23 0.42
CA CYS A 155 11.49 1.42 -0.22
C CYS A 155 11.99 0.30 0.70
N ALA A 156 12.20 0.60 1.98
CA ALA A 156 12.66 -0.38 2.96
C ALA A 156 11.64 -1.51 3.14
N PHE A 157 10.34 -1.19 3.26
CA PHE A 157 9.31 -2.22 3.35
C PHE A 157 9.19 -3.05 2.07
N GLY A 158 9.31 -2.43 0.89
CA GLY A 158 9.30 -3.17 -0.37
C GLY A 158 10.45 -4.18 -0.48
N VAL A 159 11.63 -3.81 0.01
CA VAL A 159 12.82 -4.69 0.02
C VAL A 159 12.70 -5.79 1.07
N LEU A 160 12.38 -5.42 2.31
CA LEU A 160 12.33 -6.37 3.42
C LEU A 160 11.23 -7.41 3.25
N SER A 161 10.09 -7.02 2.69
CA SER A 161 8.97 -7.92 2.41
C SER A 161 9.20 -8.84 1.21
N GLY A 162 10.31 -8.68 0.47
CA GLY A 162 10.61 -9.51 -0.69
C GLY A 162 9.89 -9.12 -1.98
N GLY A 163 9.22 -7.97 -2.02
CA GLY A 163 8.56 -7.50 -3.25
C GLY A 163 9.48 -6.78 -4.23
N ALA A 164 10.64 -6.34 -3.78
CA ALA A 164 11.57 -5.57 -4.60
C ALA A 164 13.02 -5.69 -4.11
N GLU A 165 13.95 -5.25 -4.94
CA GLU A 165 15.31 -4.89 -4.55
C GLU A 165 15.51 -3.38 -4.64
N LEU A 166 16.54 -2.87 -3.96
CA LEU A 166 16.99 -1.51 -4.16
C LEU A 166 17.66 -1.39 -5.54
N SER A 167 17.51 -0.24 -6.19
CA SER A 167 18.11 0.05 -7.49
C SER A 167 18.94 1.34 -7.41
N ARG A 168 19.73 1.63 -8.46
CA ARG A 168 20.57 2.84 -8.56
C ARG A 168 19.83 4.16 -8.34
N ILE A 169 18.51 4.20 -8.60
CA ILE A 169 17.72 5.42 -8.39
C ILE A 169 17.22 5.59 -6.95
N ASP A 170 17.75 4.81 -6.01
CA ASP A 170 17.32 4.71 -4.61
C ASP A 170 15.83 4.38 -4.42
N HIS A 171 15.25 3.69 -5.41
CA HIS A 171 13.89 3.18 -5.35
C HIS A 171 13.80 1.66 -5.48
N SER A 172 12.72 1.13 -4.92
CA SER A 172 12.30 -0.26 -5.12
C SER A 172 12.08 -0.57 -6.60
N CYS A 173 12.73 -1.65 -7.04
CA CYS A 173 12.54 -2.27 -8.33
C CYS A 173 12.00 -3.69 -8.12
N SER A 174 10.83 -3.99 -8.64
CA SER A 174 10.30 -5.35 -8.58
C SER A 174 10.83 -6.19 -9.74
N PRO A 175 11.07 -7.50 -9.56
CA PRO A 175 11.36 -8.40 -10.67
C PRO A 175 10.20 -8.46 -11.68
N ARG A 176 8.96 -8.30 -11.21
CA ARG A 176 7.74 -8.46 -12.01
C ARG A 176 7.40 -7.24 -12.87
N PHE A 177 7.56 -6.03 -12.33
CA PHE A 177 7.13 -4.79 -12.98
C PHE A 177 8.27 -3.77 -13.14
N GLY A 178 9.50 -4.12 -12.76
CA GLY A 178 10.65 -3.22 -12.77
C GLY A 178 10.42 -1.99 -11.89
N MET A 179 10.83 -0.84 -12.41
CA MET A 179 10.63 0.48 -11.79
C MET A 179 9.19 1.02 -11.92
N ALA A 180 8.29 0.28 -12.60
CA ALA A 180 6.91 0.67 -12.77
C ALA A 180 6.04 0.28 -11.56
N ILE A 181 6.57 0.42 -10.35
CA ILE A 181 5.86 0.12 -9.10
C ILE A 181 5.78 1.32 -8.18
N LYS A 182 4.89 1.21 -7.20
CA LYS A 182 4.79 2.06 -6.03
C LYS A 182 4.54 1.20 -4.80
N VAL A 183 5.26 1.53 -3.73
CA VAL A 183 5.16 0.86 -2.41
C VAL A 183 4.66 1.88 -1.38
N PHE A 184 3.47 2.46 -1.57
CA PHE A 184 2.95 3.52 -0.68
C PHE A 184 1.79 3.08 0.21
N ASN A 185 1.26 1.87 -0.01
CA ASN A 185 0.12 1.32 0.71
C ASN A 185 0.62 0.22 1.63
N ILE A 186 0.86 0.59 2.87
CA ILE A 186 1.34 -0.32 3.90
C ILE A 186 0.32 -0.29 5.03
N TYR A 187 -0.09 -1.47 5.44
CA TYR A 187 -1.12 -1.67 6.44
C TYR A 187 -0.57 -2.53 7.56
N ALA A 188 -1.18 -2.41 8.72
CA ALA A 188 -0.94 -3.30 9.84
C ALA A 188 -2.26 -3.89 10.33
N THR A 189 -2.22 -5.13 10.78
CA THR A 189 -3.41 -5.87 11.19
C THR A 189 -3.09 -6.83 12.35
N ASP A 190 -4.12 -7.14 13.14
CA ASP A 190 -4.09 -8.22 14.13
C ASP A 190 -4.39 -9.60 13.52
N LEU A 191 -4.76 -9.67 12.23
CA LEU A 191 -4.80 -10.90 11.46
C LEU A 191 -3.39 -11.50 11.37
N GLU A 192 -3.25 -12.75 11.80
CA GLU A 192 -1.99 -13.46 11.70
C GLU A 192 -1.69 -13.83 10.25
N LEU A 193 -0.54 -13.38 9.76
CA LEU A 193 -0.06 -13.60 8.40
C LEU A 193 1.37 -14.13 8.44
N PRO A 194 1.77 -14.96 7.45
CA PRO A 194 3.14 -15.43 7.31
C PRO A 194 4.10 -14.25 7.06
N GLU A 195 5.39 -14.50 7.23
CA GLU A 195 6.45 -13.53 6.92
C GLU A 195 7.14 -13.93 5.61
N ASP A 196 7.08 -13.03 4.62
CA ASP A 196 7.83 -13.16 3.38
C ASP A 196 9.29 -12.73 3.60
N LYS A 197 10.20 -13.22 2.74
CA LYS A 197 11.65 -12.99 2.90
C LYS A 197 12.19 -12.08 1.80
N PRO A 198 13.23 -11.27 2.11
CA PRO A 198 13.95 -10.52 1.08
C PRO A 198 14.41 -11.41 -0.06
N ILE A 199 14.43 -10.84 -1.27
CA ILE A 199 14.77 -11.54 -2.51
C ILE A 199 16.15 -11.08 -3.04
N ASP A 200 16.74 -11.93 -3.88
CA ASP A 200 17.86 -11.58 -4.75
C ASP A 200 17.50 -12.02 -6.18
N ALA A 201 16.98 -11.06 -6.95
CA ALA A 201 16.75 -11.13 -8.38
C ALA A 201 17.91 -10.53 -9.21
N GLY A 202 19.00 -10.10 -8.57
CA GLY A 202 20.18 -9.53 -9.21
C GLY A 202 20.00 -8.12 -9.74
N ILE A 203 18.99 -7.38 -9.26
CA ILE A 203 18.72 -6.01 -9.71
C ILE A 203 19.86 -5.07 -9.28
N THR A 204 20.31 -5.21 -8.03
CA THR A 204 21.44 -4.42 -7.51
C THR A 204 22.70 -4.71 -8.33
N ARG A 205 23.00 -5.99 -8.60
CA ARG A 205 24.13 -6.39 -9.45
C ARG A 205 24.03 -5.82 -10.86
N PHE A 206 22.84 -5.83 -11.47
CA PHE A 206 22.61 -5.23 -12.78
C PHE A 206 22.87 -3.72 -12.78
N CYS A 207 22.57 -3.04 -11.68
CA CYS A 207 22.81 -1.60 -11.55
C CYS A 207 24.31 -1.23 -11.58
N HIS A 208 25.23 -2.14 -11.26
CA HIS A 208 26.68 -1.87 -11.27
C HIS A 208 27.18 -1.52 -12.68
N THR A 209 26.63 -2.16 -13.72
CA THR A 209 27.05 -1.97 -15.11
C THR A 209 26.10 -1.11 -15.94
N CYS A 210 24.80 -1.10 -15.63
CA CYS A 210 23.79 -0.47 -16.50
C CYS A 210 23.93 1.06 -16.57
N LYS A 211 23.87 1.76 -15.43
CA LYS A 211 24.01 3.23 -15.28
C LYS A 211 23.10 4.14 -16.15
N VAL A 212 22.29 3.60 -17.05
CA VAL A 212 21.40 4.33 -17.98
C VAL A 212 20.52 5.39 -17.31
N CYS A 213 20.04 5.14 -16.09
CA CYS A 213 19.23 6.13 -15.37
C CYS A 213 20.04 7.38 -14.99
N ALA A 214 21.29 7.22 -14.56
CA ALA A 214 22.17 8.31 -14.20
C ALA A 214 22.65 9.06 -15.44
N GLU A 215 23.02 8.35 -16.51
CA GLU A 215 23.37 8.93 -17.82
C GLU A 215 22.23 9.80 -18.36
N ASN A 216 20.99 9.31 -18.32
CA ASN A 216 19.83 10.08 -18.78
C ASN A 216 19.49 11.26 -17.86
N CYS A 217 19.85 11.20 -16.57
CA CYS A 217 19.64 12.31 -15.64
C CYS A 217 20.57 13.49 -15.98
N GLU A 218 21.84 13.21 -16.31
CA GLU A 218 22.81 14.22 -16.74
C GLU A 218 22.35 14.95 -18.00
N LEU A 219 21.76 14.22 -18.95
CA LEU A 219 21.26 14.78 -20.22
C LEU A 219 20.05 15.71 -20.06
N GLN A 220 19.30 15.59 -18.95
CA GLN A 220 18.10 16.39 -18.69
C GLN A 220 18.39 17.63 -17.81
N GLY A 221 19.61 17.77 -17.29
CA GLY A 221 20.03 18.86 -16.40
C GLY A 221 21.00 19.86 -17.06
N ASP A 222 21.63 20.68 -16.22
CA ASP A 222 22.75 21.58 -16.52
C ASP A 222 24.12 20.89 -16.50
N GLY A 223 24.14 19.57 -16.76
CA GLY A 223 25.30 18.70 -16.55
C GLY A 223 25.41 18.11 -15.14
N MET A 224 24.45 18.37 -14.25
CA MET A 224 24.37 17.78 -12.92
C MET A 224 23.40 16.58 -12.88
N SER A 225 23.88 15.41 -12.45
CA SER A 225 23.04 14.25 -12.16
C SER A 225 22.54 14.27 -10.72
N ALA A 226 21.27 13.96 -10.51
CA ALA A 226 20.75 13.63 -9.17
C ALA A 226 21.12 12.20 -8.74
N LEU A 227 21.71 11.41 -9.63
CA LEU A 227 22.00 9.99 -9.44
C LEU A 227 23.51 9.74 -9.53
N SER A 228 24.03 8.96 -8.57
CA SER A 228 25.45 8.61 -8.56
C SER A 228 25.84 7.71 -9.74
N MET A 229 26.99 8.02 -10.34
CA MET A 229 27.66 7.18 -11.33
C MET A 229 28.62 6.16 -10.70
N GLU A 230 28.84 6.21 -9.40
CA GLU A 230 29.71 5.26 -8.69
C GLU A 230 29.17 3.84 -8.77
N THR A 231 30.07 2.88 -8.86
CA THR A 231 29.67 1.47 -8.98
C THR A 231 29.13 0.93 -7.66
N GLU A 232 29.80 1.26 -6.55
CA GLU A 232 29.44 0.81 -5.21
C GLU A 232 28.73 1.93 -4.44
N PRO A 233 27.72 1.60 -3.60
CA PRO A 233 27.12 2.57 -2.69
C PRO A 233 28.09 2.96 -1.56
N SER A 234 27.98 4.21 -1.07
CA SER A 234 28.75 4.72 0.06
C SER A 234 27.85 5.22 1.19
N TRP A 235 28.41 5.33 2.40
CA TRP A 235 27.74 5.92 3.57
C TRP A 235 28.40 7.22 4.05
N ASP A 236 29.44 7.65 3.33
CA ASP A 236 30.27 8.83 3.61
C ASP A 236 29.61 10.14 3.16
#